data_AF-A0A9N7G7S3-F1
#
_entry.id   AF-A0A9N7G7S3-F1
#
_cell.length_a   1.000
_cell.length_b   1.000
_cell.length_c   1.000
_cell.angle_alpha   90.00
_cell.angle_beta   90.00
_cell.angle_gamma   90.00
#
_symmetry.space_group_name_H-M   'P 1'
#
loop_
_entity.id
_entity.type
_entity.pdbx_description
1 polymer ?
#
loop_
_entity_poly.entity_id
_entity_poly.type
_entity_poly.pdbx_seq_one_letter_code
_entity_poly.pdbx_strand_id
1 'polypeptide(L)'
;MKKLLTVLGSMTLIATVSASVIACKTTDSTISETQLAQKVKNIWNDNFKDKITSAKNFSMVIEMIKDKLNSREKRLINLYNQEEYKNRPKKWELDQKINVKVGEQKIELDFGEVKEGKKATKYIDPITRKIKVTDATDFSKIQGLKDVKEIVEIGYFEHTDDHDNNKVQIRAVVMPESIEKISDYLPKEITSTRSMFNDAKEFNQELSKWDTSNLE
;
A
#
# COMPACT_ATOMS: atom_id res chain seq x y z
N MET A 1 10.54 -30.81 -86.18
CA MET A 1 11.31 -29.63 -86.65
C MET A 1 10.33 -28.45 -86.69
N LYS A 2 10.42 -27.39 -85.90
CA LYS A 2 11.52 -26.42 -85.76
C LYS A 2 11.61 -25.92 -84.31
N LYS A 3 12.84 -25.79 -83.79
CA LYS A 3 13.17 -25.21 -82.48
C LYS A 3 13.30 -23.69 -82.62
N LEU A 4 12.80 -22.97 -81.61
CA LEU A 4 12.92 -21.52 -81.44
C LEU A 4 14.33 -21.13 -80.98
N LEU A 5 14.84 -20.03 -81.53
CA LEU A 5 16.03 -19.30 -81.09
C LEU A 5 15.65 -18.31 -79.98
N THR A 6 16.46 -18.18 -78.93
CA THR A 6 16.46 -16.97 -78.11
C THR A 6 17.88 -16.62 -77.66
N VAL A 7 18.22 -15.35 -77.87
CA VAL A 7 19.53 -14.70 -77.72
C VAL A 7 19.80 -14.37 -76.25
N LEU A 8 21.02 -14.64 -75.76
CA LEU A 8 21.54 -14.14 -74.48
C LEU A 8 22.12 -12.74 -74.67
N GLY A 9 21.58 -11.75 -73.96
CA GLY A 9 22.20 -10.45 -73.70
C GLY A 9 22.57 -10.34 -72.22
N SER A 10 23.87 -10.25 -71.92
CA SER A 10 24.41 -10.06 -70.57
C SER A 10 24.48 -8.58 -70.23
N MET A 11 23.78 -8.15 -69.17
CA MET A 11 23.82 -6.79 -68.64
C MET A 11 24.46 -6.84 -67.25
N THR A 12 25.67 -6.26 -67.13
CA THR A 12 26.39 -6.11 -65.87
C THR A 12 25.76 -5.00 -65.01
N LEU A 13 25.35 -5.34 -63.79
CA LEU A 13 24.85 -4.37 -62.79
C LEU A 13 26.01 -3.90 -61.90
N ILE A 14 26.27 -2.60 -61.86
CA ILE A 14 27.22 -1.99 -60.92
C ILE A 14 26.49 -1.75 -59.60
N ALA A 15 26.92 -2.42 -58.53
CA ALA A 15 26.39 -2.20 -57.18
C ALA A 15 27.14 -1.04 -56.50
N THR A 16 26.49 0.10 -56.34
CA THR A 16 26.96 1.19 -55.47
C THR A 16 26.61 0.85 -54.02
N VAL A 17 27.61 0.72 -53.16
CA VAL A 17 27.42 0.50 -51.72
C VAL A 17 27.10 1.83 -51.05
N SER A 18 25.86 2.04 -50.65
CA SER A 18 25.49 3.12 -49.73
C SER A 18 25.91 2.73 -48.32
N ALA A 19 26.93 3.41 -47.78
CA ALA A 19 27.26 3.29 -46.37
C ALA A 19 26.21 4.03 -45.54
N SER A 20 25.27 3.28 -44.97
CA SER A 20 24.35 3.80 -43.96
C SER A 20 25.13 4.10 -42.68
N VAL A 21 25.17 5.38 -42.29
CA VAL A 21 25.70 5.81 -41.00
C VAL A 21 24.81 5.24 -39.90
N ILE A 22 25.33 4.27 -39.15
CA ILE A 22 24.69 3.77 -37.93
C ILE A 22 24.83 4.87 -36.89
N ALA A 23 23.77 5.65 -36.70
CA ALA A 23 23.64 6.49 -35.53
C ALA A 23 23.64 5.58 -34.29
N CYS A 24 24.67 5.69 -33.46
CA CYS A 24 24.69 5.12 -32.12
C CYS A 24 23.51 5.73 -31.33
N LYS A 25 22.36 5.04 -31.31
CA LYS A 25 21.33 5.27 -30.30
C LYS A 25 21.92 4.82 -28.98
N THR A 26 22.34 5.76 -28.15
CA THR A 26 22.44 5.53 -26.71
C THR A 26 21.08 5.03 -26.26
N THR A 27 20.96 3.74 -25.94
CA THR A 27 19.76 3.16 -25.34
C THR A 27 19.63 3.72 -23.94
N ASP A 28 19.07 4.92 -23.83
CA ASP A 28 18.37 5.30 -22.62
C ASP A 28 17.21 4.29 -22.53
N SER A 29 17.29 3.38 -21.58
CA SER A 29 16.33 2.27 -21.46
C SER A 29 15.00 2.83 -20.97
N THR A 30 14.25 3.50 -21.85
CA THR A 30 12.93 4.02 -21.55
C THR A 30 12.07 2.86 -21.08
N ILE A 31 11.55 2.94 -19.85
CA ILE A 31 10.67 1.91 -19.32
C ILE A 31 9.42 1.88 -20.20
N SER A 32 9.11 0.71 -20.78
CA SER A 32 7.84 0.54 -21.48
C SER A 32 6.71 0.59 -20.47
N GLU A 33 5.91 1.66 -20.51
CA GLU A 33 4.78 1.85 -19.59
C GLU A 33 3.78 0.69 -19.66
N THR A 34 3.54 0.15 -20.85
CA THR A 34 2.67 -1.03 -21.05
C THR A 34 3.22 -2.27 -20.33
N GLN A 35 4.54 -2.50 -20.39
CA GLN A 35 5.17 -3.62 -19.68
C GLN A 35 5.12 -3.39 -18.16
N LEU A 36 5.35 -2.16 -17.70
CA LEU A 36 5.25 -1.81 -16.29
C LEU A 36 3.80 -1.95 -15.77
N ALA A 37 2.81 -1.51 -16.54
CA ALA A 37 1.40 -1.65 -16.21
C ALA A 37 1.01 -3.13 -16.04
N GLN A 38 1.47 -4.00 -16.95
CA GLN A 38 1.26 -5.44 -16.81
C GLN A 38 1.98 -6.01 -15.58
N LYS A 39 3.22 -5.57 -15.33
CA LYS A 39 3.98 -5.96 -14.13
C LYS A 39 3.24 -5.57 -12.84
N VAL A 40 2.68 -4.36 -12.77
CA VAL A 40 1.89 -3.89 -11.62
C VAL A 40 0.64 -4.74 -11.42
N LYS A 41 -0.08 -5.07 -12.49
CA LYS A 41 -1.24 -5.99 -12.42
C LYS A 41 -0.85 -7.37 -11.86
N ASN A 42 0.28 -7.93 -12.32
CA ASN A 42 0.76 -9.22 -11.82
C ASN A 42 1.14 -9.12 -10.33
N ILE A 43 1.91 -8.10 -9.94
CA ILE A 43 2.26 -7.84 -8.53
C ILE A 43 0.99 -7.77 -7.68
N TRP A 44 -0.01 -7.04 -8.14
CA TRP A 44 -1.29 -6.89 -7.44
C TRP A 44 -1.98 -8.22 -7.21
N ASN A 45 -2.22 -8.98 -8.28
CA ASN A 45 -2.93 -10.25 -8.21
C ASN A 45 -2.20 -11.29 -7.35
N ASP A 46 -0.87 -11.35 -7.45
CA ASP A 46 -0.08 -12.36 -6.75
C ASP A 46 0.07 -12.04 -5.24
N ASN A 47 0.18 -10.76 -4.89
CA ASN A 47 0.61 -10.35 -3.55
C ASN A 47 -0.50 -9.74 -2.70
N PHE A 48 -1.49 -9.07 -3.31
CA PHE A 48 -2.36 -8.13 -2.59
C PHE A 48 -3.85 -8.35 -2.78
N LYS A 49 -4.30 -8.79 -3.97
CA LYS A 49 -5.71 -9.13 -4.20
C LYS A 49 -6.21 -10.11 -3.13
N ASP A 50 -7.43 -9.88 -2.63
CA ASP A 50 -8.07 -10.65 -1.55
C ASP A 50 -7.38 -10.61 -0.17
N LYS A 51 -6.35 -9.73 -0.02
CA LYS A 51 -5.53 -9.64 1.21
C LYS A 51 -5.51 -8.22 1.80
N ILE A 52 -6.21 -7.27 1.18
CA ILE A 52 -6.31 -5.90 1.70
C ILE A 52 -7.41 -5.83 2.76
N THR A 53 -7.14 -5.07 3.82
CA THR A 53 -8.15 -4.71 4.82
C THR A 53 -8.63 -3.28 4.58
N SER A 54 -9.84 -2.99 5.02
CA SER A 54 -10.40 -1.62 5.02
C SER A 54 -9.57 -0.57 5.80
N ALA A 55 -8.63 -0.99 6.65
CA ALA A 55 -7.72 -0.07 7.34
C ALA A 55 -6.75 0.66 6.39
N LYS A 56 -6.48 0.10 5.21
CA LYS A 56 -5.54 0.65 4.23
C LYS A 56 -6.24 1.68 3.36
N ASN A 57 -5.83 2.94 3.45
CA ASN A 57 -6.25 3.94 2.46
C ASN A 57 -5.51 3.75 1.13
N PHE A 58 -6.00 4.42 0.08
CA PHE A 58 -5.45 4.27 -1.27
C PHE A 58 -3.99 4.71 -1.36
N SER A 59 -3.56 5.73 -0.61
CA SER A 59 -2.14 6.10 -0.53
C SER A 59 -1.26 4.95 -0.04
N MET A 60 -1.66 4.26 1.03
CA MET A 60 -0.93 3.09 1.54
C MET A 60 -0.89 1.95 0.53
N VAL A 61 -2.00 1.72 -0.19
CA VAL A 61 -2.08 0.68 -1.23
C VAL A 61 -1.08 0.97 -2.35
N ILE A 62 -0.96 2.24 -2.77
CA ILE A 62 0.04 2.67 -3.76
C ILE A 62 1.47 2.43 -3.26
N GLU A 63 1.77 2.75 -2.00
CA GLU A 63 3.10 2.50 -1.43
C GLU A 63 3.43 1.01 -1.33
N MET A 64 2.44 0.16 -0.99
CA MET A 64 2.61 -1.30 -1.00
C MET A 64 2.99 -1.83 -2.38
N ILE A 65 2.39 -1.28 -3.45
CA ILE A 65 2.76 -1.62 -4.84
C ILE A 65 4.17 -1.13 -5.15
N LYS A 66 4.49 0.13 -4.80
CA LYS A 66 5.83 0.70 -5.01
C LYS A 66 6.90 -0.12 -4.32
N ASP A 67 6.67 -0.67 -3.13
CA ASP A 67 7.66 -1.49 -2.42
C ASP A 67 8.07 -2.78 -3.13
N LYS A 68 7.32 -3.22 -4.14
CA LYS A 68 7.66 -4.36 -5.00
C LYS A 68 8.40 -3.96 -6.29
N LEU A 69 8.68 -2.68 -6.48
CA LEU A 69 9.28 -2.13 -7.71
C LEU A 69 10.67 -1.53 -7.45
N ASN A 70 11.46 -1.39 -8.52
CA ASN A 70 12.75 -0.71 -8.40
C ASN A 70 12.58 0.82 -8.36
N SER A 71 13.62 1.54 -7.92
CA SER A 71 13.55 2.99 -7.70
C SER A 71 13.15 3.82 -8.92
N ARG A 72 13.42 3.36 -10.15
CA ARG A 72 12.99 4.07 -11.38
C ARG A 72 11.51 3.84 -11.66
N GLU A 73 11.06 2.60 -11.53
CA GLU A 73 9.65 2.21 -11.71
C GLU A 73 8.74 2.88 -10.68
N LYS A 74 9.15 2.92 -9.40
CA LYS A 74 8.37 3.53 -8.30
C LYS A 74 7.94 4.97 -8.61
N ARG A 75 8.79 5.75 -9.30
CA ARG A 75 8.53 7.16 -9.67
C ARG A 75 7.39 7.33 -10.67
N LEU A 76 7.07 6.27 -11.41
CA LEU A 76 6.01 6.26 -12.42
C LEU A 76 4.66 5.82 -11.84
N ILE A 77 4.61 5.33 -10.60
CA ILE A 77 3.38 4.82 -9.98
C ILE A 77 2.77 5.89 -9.09
N ASN A 78 1.54 6.28 -9.38
CA ASN A 78 0.77 7.20 -8.55
C ASN A 78 -0.69 6.76 -8.48
N LEU A 79 -1.43 7.29 -7.50
CA LEU A 79 -2.89 7.21 -7.53
C LEU A 79 -3.41 7.99 -8.76
N TYR A 80 -4.40 7.47 -9.47
CA TYR A 80 -4.91 8.14 -10.66
C TYR A 80 -5.62 9.45 -10.31
N ASN A 81 -6.50 9.43 -9.29
CA ASN A 81 -7.11 10.63 -8.73
C ASN A 81 -6.49 10.92 -7.35
N GLN A 82 -5.71 11.99 -7.24
CA GLN A 82 -5.02 12.34 -5.99
C GLN A 82 -5.97 12.75 -4.87
N GLU A 83 -7.19 13.20 -5.17
CA GLU A 83 -8.17 13.57 -4.16
C GLU A 83 -8.68 12.35 -3.35
N GLU A 84 -8.56 11.16 -3.93
CA GLU A 84 -9.02 9.91 -3.32
C GLU A 84 -7.97 9.27 -2.40
N TYR A 85 -6.84 9.93 -2.13
CA TYR A 85 -5.71 9.31 -1.40
C TYR A 85 -6.05 8.79 0.01
N LYS A 86 -7.02 9.43 0.68
CA LYS A 86 -7.53 9.01 2.00
C LYS A 86 -8.69 8.01 1.91
N ASN A 87 -9.25 7.76 0.72
CA ASN A 87 -10.32 6.79 0.56
C ASN A 87 -9.84 5.38 0.91
N ARG A 88 -10.76 4.56 1.40
CA ARG A 88 -10.51 3.19 1.85
C ARG A 88 -11.48 2.24 1.14
N PRO A 89 -11.05 1.02 0.81
CA PRO A 89 -12.00 -0.02 0.46
C PRO A 89 -12.83 -0.37 1.70
N LYS A 90 -14.09 -0.71 1.52
CA LYS A 90 -15.02 -1.09 2.58
C LYS A 90 -15.00 -2.60 2.77
N LYS A 91 -15.07 -3.06 4.02
CA LYS A 91 -15.17 -4.50 4.29
C LYS A 91 -16.45 -5.08 3.70
N TRP A 92 -16.37 -6.29 3.16
CA TRP A 92 -17.52 -7.07 2.67
C TRP A 92 -18.29 -6.46 1.46
N GLU A 93 -17.78 -5.41 0.85
CA GLU A 93 -18.33 -4.84 -0.38
C GLU A 93 -17.57 -5.42 -1.59
N LEU A 94 -18.32 -5.90 -2.58
CA LEU A 94 -17.78 -6.57 -3.77
C LEU A 94 -17.44 -5.56 -4.88
N ASP A 95 -16.64 -6.00 -5.85
CA ASP A 95 -16.32 -5.27 -7.08
C ASP A 95 -15.67 -3.89 -6.88
N GLN A 96 -15.04 -3.67 -5.73
CA GLN A 96 -14.30 -2.46 -5.42
C GLN A 96 -12.96 -2.43 -6.18
N LYS A 97 -12.61 -1.26 -6.71
CA LYS A 97 -11.38 -1.07 -7.50
C LYS A 97 -10.61 0.17 -7.05
N ILE A 98 -9.31 0.15 -7.30
CA ILE A 98 -8.43 1.32 -7.22
C ILE A 98 -7.88 1.65 -8.61
N ASN A 99 -7.91 2.93 -8.97
CA ASN A 99 -7.36 3.43 -10.23
C ASN A 99 -5.91 3.88 -10.01
N VAL A 100 -4.97 3.25 -10.69
CA VAL A 100 -3.53 3.54 -10.58
C VAL A 100 -3.03 4.18 -11.88
N LYS A 101 -2.27 5.27 -11.75
CA LYS A 101 -1.51 5.90 -12.85
C LYS A 101 -0.13 5.25 -12.93
N VAL A 102 0.22 4.74 -14.11
CA VAL A 102 1.51 4.14 -14.45
C VAL A 102 2.10 4.90 -15.64
N GLY A 103 3.00 5.85 -15.37
CA GLY A 103 3.39 6.81 -16.41
C GLY A 103 2.15 7.59 -16.87
N GLU A 104 1.82 7.61 -18.15
CA GLU A 104 0.57 8.21 -18.65
C GLU A 104 -0.62 7.23 -18.72
N GLN A 105 -0.41 5.95 -18.40
CA GLN A 105 -1.46 4.93 -18.46
C GLN A 105 -2.31 4.88 -17.18
N LYS A 106 -3.62 4.68 -17.36
CA LYS A 106 -4.55 4.29 -16.28
C LYS A 106 -4.69 2.77 -16.26
N ILE A 107 -4.54 2.16 -15.09
CA ILE A 107 -4.94 0.77 -14.84
C ILE A 107 -5.93 0.71 -13.67
N GLU A 108 -6.82 -0.28 -13.72
CA GLU A 108 -7.73 -0.61 -12.63
C GLU A 108 -7.25 -1.88 -11.95
N LEU A 109 -7.19 -1.86 -10.62
CA LEU A 109 -6.87 -3.01 -9.79
C LEU A 109 -8.07 -3.35 -8.92
N ASP A 110 -8.57 -4.58 -9.02
CA ASP A 110 -9.70 -5.10 -8.27
C ASP A 110 -9.24 -5.59 -6.89
N PHE A 111 -9.84 -5.06 -5.82
CA PHE A 111 -9.50 -5.45 -4.45
C PHE A 111 -9.84 -6.91 -4.14
N GLY A 112 -10.86 -7.48 -4.81
CA GLY A 112 -11.42 -8.77 -4.43
C GLY A 112 -12.01 -8.73 -3.03
N GLU A 113 -11.75 -9.73 -2.21
CA GLU A 113 -12.19 -9.77 -0.81
C GLU A 113 -11.49 -8.67 0.02
N VAL A 114 -12.28 -7.81 0.67
CA VAL A 114 -11.80 -6.82 1.63
C VAL A 114 -12.27 -7.19 3.03
N LYS A 115 -11.31 -7.46 3.92
CA LYS A 115 -11.57 -7.82 5.31
C LYS A 115 -11.61 -6.60 6.22
N GLU A 116 -12.15 -6.82 7.41
CA GLU A 116 -12.13 -5.82 8.49
C GLU A 116 -10.71 -5.33 8.80
N GLY A 117 -10.60 -4.02 8.93
CA GLY A 117 -9.39 -3.29 9.30
C GLY A 117 -9.17 -3.34 10.79
N LYS A 118 -8.43 -4.35 11.25
CA LYS A 118 -8.02 -4.44 12.65
C LYS A 118 -6.62 -5.01 12.81
N LYS A 119 -6.04 -4.74 13.97
CA LYS A 119 -4.75 -5.26 14.39
C LYS A 119 -4.75 -5.49 15.88
N ALA A 120 -4.39 -6.70 16.29
CA ALA A 120 -4.25 -7.05 17.69
C ALA A 120 -3.13 -6.24 18.36
N THR A 121 -3.32 -5.93 19.64
CA THR A 121 -2.33 -5.24 20.46
C THR A 121 -1.33 -6.24 21.03
N LYS A 122 -0.04 -5.92 20.99
CA LYS A 122 1.01 -6.69 21.69
C LYS A 122 1.47 -5.92 22.93
N TYR A 123 1.53 -6.60 24.06
CA TYR A 123 1.86 -6.00 25.35
C TYR A 123 2.74 -6.91 26.19
N ILE A 124 3.45 -6.32 27.16
CA ILE A 124 4.18 -7.08 28.18
C ILE A 124 3.22 -7.40 29.32
N ASP A 125 2.96 -8.69 29.53
CA ASP A 125 2.11 -9.15 30.62
C ASP A 125 2.74 -8.79 31.98
N PRO A 126 1.98 -8.13 32.89
CA PRO A 126 2.56 -7.59 34.13
C PRO A 126 3.05 -8.67 35.09
N ILE A 127 2.51 -9.90 35.01
CA ILE A 127 2.84 -11.03 35.88
C ILE A 127 4.00 -11.83 35.29
N THR A 128 3.81 -12.33 34.06
CA THR A 128 4.74 -13.27 33.43
C THR A 128 5.90 -12.59 32.72
N ARG A 129 5.83 -11.27 32.49
CA ARG A 129 6.80 -10.46 31.73
C ARG A 129 7.03 -10.94 30.30
N LYS A 130 6.13 -11.76 29.76
CA LYS A 130 6.15 -12.23 28.37
C LYS A 130 5.27 -11.35 27.50
N ILE A 131 5.60 -11.29 26.21
CA ILE A 131 4.74 -10.67 25.21
C ILE A 131 3.45 -11.50 25.09
N LYS A 132 2.31 -10.84 25.22
CA LYS A 132 0.98 -11.38 24.92
C LYS A 132 0.31 -10.55 23.83
N VAL A 133 -0.70 -11.15 23.21
CA VAL A 133 -1.49 -10.57 22.12
C VAL A 133 -2.96 -10.54 22.55
N THR A 134 -3.67 -9.47 22.24
CA THR A 134 -5.12 -9.37 22.50
C THR A 134 -5.83 -8.54 21.44
N ASP A 135 -7.07 -8.91 21.13
CA ASP A 135 -8.00 -8.13 20.30
C ASP A 135 -8.87 -7.17 21.12
N ALA A 136 -8.58 -7.03 22.43
CA ALA A 136 -9.24 -6.04 23.27
C ALA A 136 -9.05 -4.62 22.69
N THR A 137 -10.16 -3.92 22.53
CA THR A 137 -10.18 -2.55 22.02
C THR A 137 -10.04 -1.51 23.14
N ASP A 138 -10.26 -1.93 24.39
CA ASP A 138 -10.24 -1.07 25.56
C ASP A 138 -9.63 -1.79 26.77
N PHE A 139 -8.38 -1.44 27.08
CA PHE A 139 -7.65 -2.03 28.22
C PHE A 139 -8.17 -1.50 29.56
N SER A 140 -8.70 -0.27 29.62
CA SER A 140 -9.17 0.33 30.87
C SER A 140 -10.46 -0.32 31.40
N LYS A 141 -11.13 -1.15 30.60
CA LYS A 141 -12.34 -1.89 31.02
C LYS A 141 -12.10 -3.33 31.48
N ILE A 142 -10.91 -3.89 31.29
CA ILE A 142 -10.66 -5.33 31.48
C ILE A 142 -9.70 -5.55 32.65
N GLN A 143 -10.14 -6.31 33.65
CA GLN A 143 -9.31 -6.68 34.80
C GLN A 143 -8.06 -7.44 34.34
N GLY A 144 -6.89 -7.07 34.87
CA GLY A 144 -5.58 -7.59 34.48
C GLY A 144 -4.98 -6.93 33.23
N LEU A 145 -5.78 -6.28 32.38
CA LEU A 145 -5.28 -5.43 31.29
C LEU A 145 -5.07 -3.98 31.73
N LYS A 146 -5.87 -3.48 32.69
CA LYS A 146 -5.70 -2.15 33.32
C LYS A 146 -4.29 -1.93 33.91
N ASP A 147 -3.67 -2.99 34.40
CA ASP A 147 -2.36 -2.99 35.08
C ASP A 147 -1.18 -3.13 34.10
N VAL A 148 -1.45 -3.26 32.80
CA VAL A 148 -0.40 -3.36 31.78
C VAL A 148 0.36 -2.04 31.72
N LYS A 149 1.69 -2.14 31.85
CA LYS A 149 2.59 -0.96 31.85
C LYS A 149 3.25 -0.69 30.52
N GLU A 150 3.35 -1.69 29.64
CA GLU A 150 4.05 -1.58 28.36
C GLU A 150 3.27 -2.18 27.20
N ILE A 151 2.98 -1.34 26.20
CA ILE A 151 2.43 -1.72 24.90
C ILE A 151 3.57 -1.72 23.87
N VAL A 152 3.90 -2.90 23.37
CA VAL A 152 4.97 -3.11 22.38
C VAL A 152 4.49 -2.78 20.97
N GLU A 153 3.25 -3.10 20.65
CA GLU A 153 2.65 -2.83 19.34
C GLU A 153 1.20 -2.39 19.55
N ILE A 154 0.90 -1.17 19.08
CA ILE A 154 -0.42 -0.55 19.22
C ILE A 154 -1.39 -1.27 18.26
N GLY A 155 -2.45 -1.83 18.82
CA GLY A 155 -3.57 -2.35 18.04
C GLY A 155 -4.51 -1.24 17.58
N TYR A 156 -5.37 -1.58 16.63
CA TYR A 156 -6.41 -0.69 16.14
C TYR A 156 -7.60 -1.49 15.62
N PHE A 157 -8.74 -0.83 15.47
CA PHE A 157 -9.98 -1.42 15.02
C PHE A 157 -10.83 -0.41 14.27
N GLU A 158 -11.75 -0.89 13.42
CA GLU A 158 -12.77 -0.04 12.81
C GLU A 158 -13.74 0.47 13.87
N HIS A 159 -14.01 1.77 13.83
CA HIS A 159 -14.95 2.44 14.71
C HIS A 159 -15.79 3.42 13.92
N THR A 160 -17.08 3.47 14.21
CA THR A 160 -18.03 4.46 13.68
C THR A 160 -18.75 5.09 14.86
N ASP A 161 -18.81 6.41 14.89
CA ASP A 161 -19.67 7.13 15.82
C ASP A 161 -20.45 8.25 15.12
N ASP A 162 -21.47 8.74 15.82
CA ASP A 162 -22.37 9.79 15.37
C ASP A 162 -21.73 11.18 15.37
N HIS A 163 -20.59 11.36 16.04
CA HIS A 163 -19.90 12.65 16.09
C HIS A 163 -19.20 12.95 14.76
N ASP A 164 -18.79 11.91 14.02
CA ASP A 164 -18.09 12.01 12.73
C ASP A 164 -19.00 11.71 11.54
N ASN A 165 -20.31 12.00 11.62
CA ASN A 165 -21.30 11.67 10.58
C ASN A 165 -21.29 10.18 10.20
N ASN A 166 -21.05 9.28 11.16
CA ASN A 166 -20.90 7.84 10.95
C ASN A 166 -19.75 7.46 9.99
N LYS A 167 -18.75 8.31 9.84
CA LYS A 167 -17.53 8.00 9.08
C LYS A 167 -16.78 6.85 9.76
N VAL A 168 -16.33 5.88 8.97
CA VAL A 168 -15.49 4.78 9.47
C VAL A 168 -14.09 5.30 9.76
N GLN A 169 -13.72 5.25 11.04
CA GLN A 169 -12.38 5.54 11.54
C GLN A 169 -11.62 4.24 11.81
N ILE A 170 -10.30 4.31 11.75
CA ILE A 170 -9.41 3.28 12.29
C ILE A 170 -8.87 3.82 13.60
N ARG A 171 -9.46 3.34 14.69
CA ARG A 171 -9.24 3.87 16.03
C ARG A 171 -8.15 3.08 16.74
N ALA A 172 -7.23 3.78 17.37
CA ALA A 172 -6.25 3.17 18.28
C ALA A 172 -6.97 2.55 19.50
N VAL A 173 -6.44 1.46 20.04
CA VAL A 173 -6.96 0.88 21.29
C VAL A 173 -6.87 1.88 22.46
N VAL A 174 -7.82 1.81 23.39
CA VAL A 174 -7.74 2.57 24.65
C VAL A 174 -6.67 1.95 25.54
N MET A 175 -5.75 2.77 26.01
CA MET A 175 -4.60 2.35 26.80
C MET A 175 -5.00 1.90 28.21
N PRO A 176 -4.18 1.03 28.84
CA PRO A 176 -4.27 0.73 30.25
C PRO A 176 -4.22 2.00 31.11
N GLU A 177 -4.88 1.98 32.27
CA GLU A 177 -4.77 3.05 33.27
C GLU A 177 -3.31 3.21 33.76
N SER A 178 -2.58 2.09 33.86
CA SER A 178 -1.20 2.03 34.37
C SER A 178 -0.12 2.15 33.29
N ILE A 179 -0.47 2.61 32.09
CA ILE A 179 0.47 2.67 30.97
C ILE A 179 1.66 3.59 31.28
N GLU A 180 2.87 3.05 31.16
CA GLU A 180 4.13 3.79 31.35
C GLU A 180 4.88 3.92 30.02
N LYS A 181 4.81 2.88 29.18
CA LYS A 181 5.55 2.80 27.92
C LYS A 181 4.69 2.30 26.76
N ILE A 182 4.81 2.95 25.62
CA ILE A 182 4.16 2.60 24.36
C ILE A 182 5.18 2.59 23.21
N SER A 183 4.86 1.89 22.12
CA SER A 183 5.61 1.95 20.87
C SER A 183 6.00 3.38 20.47
N ASP A 184 7.27 3.57 20.12
CA ASP A 184 7.82 4.82 19.59
C ASP A 184 7.17 5.28 18.26
N TYR A 185 6.38 4.41 17.62
CA TYR A 185 5.72 4.69 16.36
C TYR A 185 4.22 4.39 16.43
N LEU A 186 3.42 5.31 15.91
CA LEU A 186 1.99 5.13 15.64
C LEU A 186 1.80 4.32 14.34
N PRO A 187 1.02 3.23 14.35
CA PRO A 187 0.61 2.56 13.13
C PRO A 187 -0.04 3.53 12.14
N LYS A 188 0.47 3.57 10.90
CA LYS A 188 0.03 4.54 9.88
C LYS A 188 -1.45 4.42 9.55
N GLU A 189 -2.05 3.25 9.75
CA GLU A 189 -3.46 2.97 9.52
C GLU A 189 -4.39 3.77 10.43
N ILE A 190 -3.92 4.18 11.61
CA ILE A 190 -4.74 4.88 12.60
C ILE A 190 -5.10 6.26 12.07
N THR A 191 -6.42 6.53 12.02
CA THR A 191 -6.97 7.86 11.73
C THR A 191 -7.53 8.53 12.98
N SER A 192 -7.69 7.80 14.10
CA SER A 192 -8.21 8.39 15.33
C SER A 192 -7.51 7.82 16.57
N THR A 193 -6.99 8.72 17.41
CA THR A 193 -6.49 8.41 18.76
C THR A 193 -7.52 8.79 19.84
N ARG A 194 -8.79 8.94 19.46
CA ARG A 194 -9.86 9.34 20.38
C ARG A 194 -9.95 8.40 21.57
N SER A 195 -9.95 8.98 22.78
CA SER A 195 -9.92 8.29 24.08
C SER A 195 -8.72 7.37 24.34
N MET A 196 -7.71 7.33 23.45
CA MET A 196 -6.56 6.43 23.59
C MET A 196 -5.90 6.54 24.98
N PHE A 197 -5.83 7.75 25.55
CA PHE A 197 -5.23 8.00 26.87
C PHE A 197 -6.22 8.55 27.92
N ASN A 198 -7.53 8.38 27.73
CA ASN A 198 -8.54 9.04 28.58
C ASN A 198 -8.38 8.72 30.08
N ASP A 199 -8.05 7.47 30.40
CA ASP A 199 -7.89 7.01 31.79
C ASP A 199 -6.41 6.85 32.19
N ALA A 200 -5.48 7.12 31.28
CA ALA A 200 -4.03 6.98 31.46
C ALA A 200 -3.41 8.26 32.05
N LYS A 201 -3.84 8.64 33.26
CA LYS A 201 -3.57 9.97 33.84
C LYS A 201 -2.09 10.26 34.11
N GLU A 202 -1.30 9.22 34.37
CA GLU A 202 0.12 9.33 34.71
C GLU A 202 1.05 9.18 33.49
N PHE A 203 0.50 8.92 32.30
CA PHE A 203 1.30 8.69 31.10
C PHE A 203 2.00 9.98 30.63
N ASN A 204 3.32 9.90 30.41
CA ASN A 204 4.13 11.05 30.03
C ASN A 204 5.29 10.74 29.06
N GLN A 205 5.28 9.60 28.38
CA GLN A 205 6.32 9.28 27.40
C GLN A 205 6.31 10.29 26.24
N GLU A 206 7.50 10.66 25.76
CA GLU A 206 7.65 11.48 24.56
C GLU A 206 7.12 10.75 23.31
N LEU A 207 6.20 11.40 22.58
CA LEU A 207 5.58 10.86 21.36
C LEU A 207 5.98 11.62 20.08
N SER A 208 7.06 12.41 20.13
CA SER A 208 7.48 13.29 19.02
C SER A 208 7.81 12.54 17.72
N LYS A 209 8.08 11.24 17.79
CA LYS A 209 8.35 10.37 16.63
C LYS A 209 7.09 9.84 15.94
N TRP A 210 5.90 10.06 16.51
CA TRP A 210 4.66 9.60 15.89
C TRP A 210 4.35 10.41 14.62
N ASP A 211 4.17 9.70 13.51
CA ASP A 211 3.63 10.28 12.29
C ASP A 211 2.10 10.42 12.44
N THR A 212 1.64 11.64 12.66
CA THR A 212 0.22 11.98 12.84
C THR A 212 -0.46 12.46 11.56
N SER A 213 0.18 12.33 10.39
CA SER A 213 -0.34 12.86 9.12
C SER A 213 -1.66 12.22 8.66
N ASN A 214 -1.94 11.02 9.16
CA ASN A 214 -3.19 10.29 8.88
C ASN A 214 -4.30 10.55 9.90
N LEU A 215 -4.06 11.27 11.01
CA LEU A 215 -5.13 11.59 11.94
C LEU A 215 -6.15 12.53 11.29
N GLU A 216 -7.43 12.34 11.63
CA GLU A 216 -8.58 13.07 11.11
C GLU A 216 -9.31 13.87 12.18
#